data_AF-A0AAU5ZNM0-F1
#
_entry.id   AF-A0AAU5ZNM0-F1
#
_cell.length_a   1.000
_cell.length_b   1.000
_cell.length_c   1.000
_cell.angle_alpha   90.00
_cell.angle_beta   90.00
_cell.angle_gamma   90.00
#
_symmetry.space_group_name_H-M   'P 1'
#
loop_
_entity.id
_entity.type
_entity.pdbx_description
1 polymer ?
#
loop_
_entity_poly.entity_id
_entity_poly.type
_entity_poly.pdbx_seq_one_letter_code
_entity_poly.pdbx_strand_id
1 'polypeptide(L)'
;MENETLRGWMEPVEPFLGPLHAVAKAFTGLTGVPVDLPTALFLRADLTGLPLPGRVSAGGSCHLLETADGWAAVNLARPDDLAAVPALVALLGGAGTQEPHEAARRVGAAEVAAHAQLLGIAAAALGSARGTRAPVRVERGEAASPREPAGLRIVDFSALWAGPLCARLLGEAGARVVKVESTTRPDGARHGSPAFYRWLHDGHESLVLDFASGAPAEVVAGADIVIEASRPRALRRLGIRAEEFLAARPGRVWLSITGYGRDEDRIAFGDDAAVAGGLTGLDRAGDPVFLGDALADPVTGVFAAHAVARSLAHGGGELLCLSMAACTAALADSR
;
A
#
# COMPACT_ATOMS: atom_id res chain seq x y z
N MET A 1 -8.38 -17.69 -22.08
CA MET A 1 -9.55 -16.84 -22.37
C MET A 1 -9.26 -15.54 -21.65
N GLU A 2 -8.66 -14.55 -22.34
CA GLU A 2 -8.38 -13.24 -21.72
C GLU A 2 -9.69 -12.66 -21.19
N ASN A 3 -9.70 -12.30 -19.90
CA ASN A 3 -10.87 -11.73 -19.26
C ASN A 3 -11.07 -10.31 -19.82
N GLU A 4 -12.07 -10.13 -20.66
CA GLU A 4 -12.42 -8.87 -21.33
C GLU A 4 -12.60 -7.72 -20.32
N THR A 5 -13.05 -8.04 -19.09
CA THR A 5 -13.15 -7.09 -17.98
C THR A 5 -11.79 -6.56 -17.54
N LEU A 6 -10.78 -7.43 -17.36
CA LEU A 6 -9.43 -7.01 -16.97
C LEU A 6 -8.79 -6.12 -18.05
N ARG A 7 -9.08 -6.37 -19.33
CA ARG A 7 -8.59 -5.53 -20.43
C ARG A 7 -9.10 -4.09 -20.29
N GLY A 8 -10.38 -3.90 -19.96
CA GLY A 8 -10.96 -2.57 -19.75
C GLY A 8 -10.34 -1.80 -18.58
N TRP A 9 -9.92 -2.51 -17.52
CA TRP A 9 -9.18 -1.90 -16.41
C TRP A 9 -7.73 -1.57 -16.75
N MET A 10 -7.09 -2.37 -17.60
CA MET A 10 -5.70 -2.16 -18.00
C MET A 10 -5.52 -0.95 -18.93
N GLU A 11 -6.44 -0.77 -19.89
CA GLU A 11 -6.34 0.28 -20.92
C GLU A 11 -6.00 1.68 -20.40
N PRO A 12 -6.69 2.25 -19.38
CA PRO A 12 -6.36 3.59 -18.89
C PRO A 12 -5.00 3.65 -18.18
N VAL A 13 -4.52 2.54 -17.61
CA VAL A 13 -3.33 2.51 -16.75
C VAL A 13 -2.07 2.15 -17.53
N GLU A 14 -2.20 1.42 -18.63
CA GLU A 14 -1.11 0.92 -19.48
C GLU A 14 0.00 1.97 -19.75
N PRO A 15 -0.30 3.24 -20.08
CA PRO A 15 0.73 4.25 -20.32
C PRO A 15 1.67 4.52 -19.13
N PHE A 16 1.27 4.18 -17.92
CA PHE A 16 2.03 4.41 -16.68
C PHE A 16 2.78 3.16 -16.21
N LEU A 17 2.55 1.99 -16.80
CA LEU A 17 3.02 0.72 -16.25
C LEU A 17 4.46 0.35 -16.65
N GLY A 18 5.15 1.16 -17.46
CA GLY A 18 6.53 0.87 -17.90
C GLY A 18 7.49 0.55 -16.75
N PRO A 19 7.59 1.40 -15.71
CA PRO A 19 8.40 1.13 -14.53
C PRO A 19 7.95 -0.13 -13.76
N LEU A 20 6.64 -0.37 -13.65
CA LEU A 20 6.12 -1.55 -12.94
C LEU A 20 6.44 -2.85 -13.69
N HIS A 21 6.35 -2.86 -15.02
CA HIS A 21 6.79 -3.98 -15.85
C HIS A 21 8.27 -4.28 -15.66
N ALA A 22 9.12 -3.26 -15.55
CA ALA A 22 10.55 -3.46 -15.28
C ALA A 22 10.79 -4.09 -13.90
N VAL A 23 10.07 -3.63 -12.87
CA VAL A 23 10.13 -4.20 -11.51
C VAL A 23 9.65 -5.66 -11.49
N ALA A 24 8.50 -5.93 -12.13
CA ALA A 24 7.95 -7.28 -12.26
C ALA A 24 8.95 -8.23 -12.95
N LYS A 25 9.52 -7.80 -14.09
CA LYS A 25 10.54 -8.57 -14.81
C LYS A 25 11.81 -8.81 -13.97
N ALA A 26 12.25 -7.81 -13.21
CA ALA A 26 13.40 -7.96 -12.32
C ALA A 26 13.13 -8.95 -11.19
N PHE A 27 11.92 -8.93 -10.59
CA PHE A 27 11.49 -9.95 -9.63
C PHE A 27 11.48 -11.35 -10.25
N THR A 28 10.90 -11.52 -11.45
CA THR A 28 10.92 -12.80 -12.17
C THR A 28 12.35 -13.27 -12.42
N GLY A 29 13.26 -12.37 -12.80
CA GLY A 29 14.66 -12.72 -13.04
C GLY A 29 15.39 -13.23 -11.80
N LEU A 30 14.99 -12.80 -10.60
CA LEU A 30 15.59 -13.22 -9.33
C LEU A 30 14.97 -14.48 -8.73
N THR A 31 13.72 -14.80 -9.08
CA THR A 31 12.93 -15.84 -8.38
C THR A 31 12.37 -16.91 -9.30
N GLY A 32 12.37 -16.70 -10.61
CA GLY A 32 11.69 -17.54 -11.59
C GLY A 32 10.17 -17.39 -11.61
N VAL A 33 9.57 -16.61 -10.71
CA VAL A 33 8.12 -16.45 -10.59
C VAL A 33 7.62 -15.29 -11.47
N PRO A 34 6.73 -15.54 -12.44
CA PRO A 34 6.15 -14.47 -13.24
C PRO A 34 5.12 -13.67 -12.43
N VAL A 35 5.09 -12.35 -12.63
CA VAL A 35 4.07 -11.48 -12.02
C VAL A 35 2.98 -11.21 -13.06
N ASP A 36 1.77 -11.71 -12.83
CA ASP A 36 0.58 -11.38 -13.62
C ASP A 36 0.05 -10.01 -13.18
N LEU A 37 0.52 -8.94 -13.84
CA LEU A 37 0.17 -7.56 -13.50
C LEU A 37 -1.34 -7.26 -13.62
N PRO A 38 -2.05 -7.64 -14.70
CA PRO A 38 -3.50 -7.45 -14.77
C PRO A 38 -4.25 -8.04 -13.57
N THR A 39 -3.95 -9.28 -13.20
CA THR A 39 -4.55 -9.92 -12.02
C THR A 39 -4.12 -9.21 -10.73
N ALA A 40 -2.83 -8.91 -10.59
CA ALA A 40 -2.31 -8.26 -9.39
C ALA A 40 -2.92 -6.87 -9.13
N LEU A 41 -3.21 -6.12 -10.19
CA LEU A 41 -3.77 -4.77 -10.13
C LEU A 41 -5.30 -4.75 -10.00
N PHE A 42 -6.02 -5.66 -10.68
CA PHE A 42 -7.46 -5.48 -10.91
C PHE A 42 -8.34 -6.68 -10.55
N LEU A 43 -7.78 -7.78 -10.04
CA LEU A 43 -8.60 -8.93 -9.63
C LEU A 43 -9.66 -8.56 -8.59
N ARG A 44 -9.35 -7.65 -7.65
CA ARG A 44 -10.34 -7.21 -6.66
C ARG A 44 -11.53 -6.54 -7.34
N ALA A 45 -11.28 -5.59 -8.24
CA ALA A 45 -12.31 -4.88 -8.98
C ALA A 45 -13.17 -5.83 -9.83
N ASP A 46 -12.53 -6.77 -10.54
CA ASP A 46 -13.23 -7.80 -11.33
C ASP A 46 -14.14 -8.69 -10.46
N LEU A 47 -13.60 -9.22 -9.36
CA LEU A 47 -14.36 -10.10 -8.45
C LEU A 47 -15.51 -9.40 -7.72
N THR A 48 -15.48 -8.07 -7.61
CA THR A 48 -16.50 -7.29 -6.88
C THR A 48 -17.38 -6.45 -7.81
N GLY A 49 -17.15 -6.50 -9.12
CA GLY A 49 -17.92 -5.73 -10.10
C GLY A 49 -17.80 -4.22 -9.90
N LEU A 50 -16.64 -3.72 -9.46
CA LEU A 50 -16.45 -2.28 -9.28
C LEU A 50 -16.52 -1.55 -10.63
N PRO A 51 -17.06 -0.32 -10.66
CA PRO A 51 -17.03 0.51 -11.85
C PRO A 51 -15.64 1.11 -12.07
N LEU A 52 -15.31 1.46 -13.32
CA LEU A 52 -14.18 2.35 -13.59
C LEU A 52 -14.40 3.68 -12.86
N PRO A 53 -13.39 4.20 -12.16
CA PRO A 53 -13.60 5.33 -11.28
C PRO A 53 -13.57 6.67 -12.02
N GLY A 54 -14.11 7.69 -11.36
CA GLY A 54 -14.11 9.08 -11.83
C GLY A 54 -13.48 10.00 -10.80
N ARG A 55 -14.23 10.99 -10.31
CA ARG A 55 -13.83 11.83 -9.15
C ARG A 55 -14.08 11.15 -7.80
N VAL A 56 -14.73 10.00 -7.81
CA VAL A 56 -14.87 9.11 -6.66
C VAL A 56 -14.16 7.80 -7.02
N SER A 57 -13.40 7.24 -6.08
CA SER A 57 -12.63 6.01 -6.31
C SER A 57 -13.53 4.81 -6.54
N ALA A 58 -12.97 3.73 -7.08
CA ALA A 58 -13.74 2.55 -7.50
C ALA A 58 -14.55 1.94 -6.34
N GLY A 59 -13.95 1.93 -5.14
CA GLY A 59 -14.60 1.48 -3.90
C GLY A 59 -15.55 2.51 -3.26
N GLY A 60 -15.63 3.72 -3.79
CA GLY A 60 -16.58 4.75 -3.34
C GLY A 60 -16.13 5.60 -2.15
N SER A 61 -14.99 5.29 -1.52
CA SER A 61 -14.59 5.95 -0.26
C SER A 61 -13.74 7.20 -0.44
N CYS A 62 -12.97 7.29 -1.54
CA CYS A 62 -12.05 8.39 -1.76
C CYS A 62 -12.61 9.38 -2.78
N HIS A 63 -12.54 10.67 -2.45
CA HIS A 63 -13.12 11.76 -3.23
C HIS A 63 -12.02 12.72 -3.67
N LEU A 64 -11.98 13.05 -4.96
CA LEU A 64 -11.19 14.17 -5.49
C LEU A 64 -11.99 15.46 -5.32
N LEU A 65 -11.45 16.36 -4.50
CA LEU A 65 -12.00 17.67 -4.22
C LEU A 65 -11.24 18.70 -5.03
N GLU A 66 -11.97 19.50 -5.79
CA GLU A 66 -11.46 20.69 -6.46
C GLU A 66 -11.17 21.76 -5.40
N THR A 67 -9.99 22.38 -5.46
CA THR A 67 -9.49 23.32 -4.46
C THR A 67 -9.09 24.63 -5.12
N ALA A 68 -8.74 25.65 -4.32
CA ALA A 68 -8.43 26.97 -4.86
C ALA A 68 -7.20 27.00 -5.81
N ASP A 69 -6.30 26.03 -5.68
CA ASP A 69 -5.03 25.97 -6.41
C ASP A 69 -4.74 24.58 -7.06
N GLY A 70 -5.70 23.67 -7.05
CA GLY A 70 -5.51 22.32 -7.59
C GLY A 70 -6.53 21.31 -7.07
N TRP A 71 -6.06 20.12 -6.69
CA TRP A 71 -6.91 19.01 -6.26
C TRP A 71 -6.37 18.31 -5.03
N ALA A 72 -7.28 17.85 -4.17
CA ALA A 72 -6.96 17.02 -3.01
C ALA A 72 -7.83 15.76 -2.99
N ALA A 73 -7.23 14.63 -2.65
CA ALA A 73 -7.95 13.41 -2.28
C ALA A 73 -8.29 13.44 -0.78
N VAL A 74 -9.53 13.11 -0.45
CA VAL A 74 -10.00 12.86 0.91
C VAL A 74 -10.64 11.47 0.95
N ASN A 75 -10.12 10.58 1.79
CA ASN A 75 -10.52 9.18 1.84
C ASN A 75 -11.29 8.86 3.11
N LEU A 76 -12.60 8.65 2.95
CA LEU A 76 -13.57 8.40 4.01
C LEU A 76 -13.79 6.89 4.20
N ALA A 77 -12.70 6.13 4.28
CA ALA A 77 -12.70 4.67 4.27
C ALA A 77 -13.29 4.03 5.53
N ARG A 78 -13.39 4.77 6.65
CA ARG A 78 -13.88 4.25 7.94
C ARG A 78 -15.12 5.00 8.40
N PRO A 79 -15.97 4.36 9.25
CA PRO A 79 -17.12 5.04 9.87
C PRO A 79 -16.74 6.32 10.61
N ASP A 80 -15.60 6.32 11.32
CA ASP A 80 -15.10 7.50 12.04
C ASP A 80 -14.70 8.64 11.08
N ASP A 81 -14.27 8.32 9.85
CA ASP A 81 -13.93 9.34 8.84
C ASP A 81 -15.20 10.07 8.38
N LEU A 82 -16.28 9.33 8.14
CA LEU A 82 -17.59 9.89 7.79
C LEU A 82 -18.15 10.76 8.92
N ALA A 83 -18.02 10.31 10.17
CA ALA A 83 -18.46 11.07 11.34
C ALA A 83 -17.68 12.39 11.53
N ALA A 84 -16.45 12.47 11.03
CA ALA A 84 -15.60 13.65 11.10
C ALA A 84 -15.85 14.68 9.98
N VAL A 85 -16.66 14.36 8.96
CA VAL A 85 -16.92 15.25 7.82
C VAL A 85 -17.43 16.65 8.22
N PRO A 86 -18.38 16.82 9.17
CA PRO A 86 -18.81 18.16 9.59
C PRO A 86 -17.67 18.99 10.19
N ALA A 87 -16.76 18.37 10.93
CA ALA A 87 -15.58 19.03 11.48
C ALA A 87 -14.61 19.44 10.36
N LEU A 88 -14.43 18.60 9.33
CA LEU A 88 -13.62 18.95 8.16
C LEU A 88 -14.19 20.16 7.43
N VAL A 89 -15.50 20.18 7.15
CA VAL A 89 -16.16 21.31 6.48
C VAL A 89 -16.00 22.60 7.28
N ALA A 90 -16.11 22.53 8.61
CA ALA A 90 -15.87 23.68 9.48
C ALA A 90 -14.42 24.21 9.38
N LEU A 91 -13.42 23.32 9.37
CA LEU A 91 -12.01 23.70 9.20
C LEU A 91 -11.72 24.32 7.84
N LEU A 92 -12.44 23.91 6.79
CA LEU A 92 -12.34 24.48 5.45
C LEU A 92 -13.07 25.82 5.28
N GLY A 93 -13.58 26.42 6.36
CA GLY A 93 -14.31 27.69 6.30
C GLY A 93 -15.67 27.57 5.63
N GLY A 94 -16.32 26.40 5.70
CA GLY A 94 -17.64 26.10 5.14
C GLY A 94 -18.80 26.79 5.85
N ALA A 95 -18.75 28.10 6.10
CA ALA A 95 -19.87 28.85 6.65
C ALA A 95 -21.07 28.79 5.67
N GLY A 96 -22.06 27.95 5.98
CA GLY A 96 -23.30 27.82 5.20
C GLY A 96 -23.39 26.60 4.26
N THR A 97 -22.39 25.72 4.24
CA THR A 97 -22.44 24.44 3.50
C THR A 97 -22.15 23.27 4.43
N GLN A 98 -22.68 22.08 4.09
CA GLN A 98 -22.31 20.81 4.73
C GLN A 98 -21.53 19.91 3.77
N GLU A 99 -21.25 20.38 2.56
CA GLU A 99 -20.65 19.60 1.49
C GLU A 99 -19.14 19.88 1.41
N PRO A 100 -18.27 18.88 1.66
CA PRO A 100 -16.81 19.04 1.57
C PRO A 100 -16.34 19.55 0.20
N HIS A 101 -17.02 19.14 -0.87
CA HIS A 101 -16.72 19.55 -2.25
C HIS A 101 -16.84 21.07 -2.46
N GLU A 102 -17.79 21.73 -1.78
CA GLU A 102 -17.96 23.18 -1.90
C GLU A 102 -16.95 23.92 -1.02
N ALA A 103 -16.76 23.45 0.22
CA ALA A 103 -15.84 24.07 1.16
C ALA A 103 -14.38 24.01 0.65
N ALA A 104 -13.96 22.90 0.04
CA ALA A 104 -12.61 22.72 -0.47
C ALA A 104 -12.20 23.74 -1.55
N ARG A 105 -13.14 24.25 -2.36
CA ARG A 105 -12.88 25.24 -3.42
C ARG A 105 -12.29 26.56 -2.91
N ARG A 106 -12.42 26.84 -1.60
CA ARG A 106 -11.99 28.09 -0.97
C ARG A 106 -10.58 28.02 -0.39
N VAL A 107 -10.00 26.82 -0.34
CA VAL A 107 -8.78 26.50 0.40
C VAL A 107 -7.79 25.80 -0.54
N GLY A 108 -6.48 25.93 -0.31
CA GLY A 108 -5.49 25.24 -1.13
C GLY A 108 -5.44 23.73 -0.88
N ALA A 109 -5.03 22.94 -1.86
CA ALA A 109 -5.00 21.48 -1.79
C ALA A 109 -4.19 20.94 -0.61
N ALA A 110 -3.03 21.55 -0.32
CA ALA A 110 -2.18 21.15 0.80
C ALA A 110 -2.87 21.39 2.16
N GLU A 111 -3.61 22.48 2.28
CA GLU A 111 -4.34 22.84 3.49
C GLU A 111 -5.59 21.96 3.67
N VAL A 112 -6.30 21.61 2.60
CA VAL A 112 -7.38 20.59 2.64
C VAL A 112 -6.85 19.27 3.18
N ALA A 113 -5.72 18.79 2.64
CA ALA A 113 -5.11 17.55 3.10
C ALA A 113 -4.65 17.63 4.56
N ALA A 114 -4.06 18.75 4.98
CA ALA A 114 -3.62 18.95 6.36
C ALA A 114 -4.80 18.94 7.35
N HIS A 115 -5.90 19.64 7.03
CA HIS A 115 -7.11 19.65 7.87
C HIS A 115 -7.76 18.28 7.99
N ALA A 116 -7.87 17.52 6.90
CA ALA A 116 -8.36 16.14 6.93
C ALA A 116 -7.45 15.26 7.81
N GLN A 117 -6.12 15.37 7.66
CA GLN A 117 -5.16 14.59 8.46
C GLN A 117 -5.19 14.93 9.95
N LEU A 118 -5.47 16.19 10.33
CA LEU A 118 -5.65 16.58 11.74
C LEU A 118 -6.83 15.85 12.39
N LEU A 119 -7.88 15.57 11.62
CA LEU A 119 -9.03 14.76 12.04
C LEU A 119 -8.77 13.26 11.96
N GLY A 120 -7.56 12.86 11.57
CA GLY A 120 -7.20 11.47 11.37
C GLY A 120 -7.77 10.88 10.08
N ILE A 121 -8.26 11.67 9.14
CA ILE A 121 -8.73 11.21 7.82
C ILE A 121 -7.52 11.09 6.88
N ALA A 122 -7.47 10.02 6.08
CA ALA A 122 -6.44 9.87 5.06
C ALA A 122 -6.70 10.86 3.91
N ALA A 123 -5.70 11.65 3.55
CA ALA A 123 -5.84 12.69 2.53
C ALA A 123 -4.50 13.09 1.94
N ALA A 124 -4.51 13.59 0.71
CA ALA A 124 -3.34 14.08 0.01
C ALA A 124 -3.67 15.17 -1.01
N ALA A 125 -2.79 16.16 -1.14
CA ALA A 125 -2.79 17.01 -2.33
C ALA A 125 -2.24 16.21 -3.54
N LEU A 126 -2.83 16.42 -4.71
CA LEU A 126 -2.42 15.75 -5.95
C LEU A 126 -0.93 16.02 -6.24
N GLY A 127 -0.16 14.95 -6.44
CA GLY A 127 1.27 15.04 -6.76
C GLY A 127 2.17 15.49 -5.61
N SER A 128 1.66 15.64 -4.39
CA SER A 128 2.44 16.10 -3.22
C SER A 128 3.64 15.22 -2.85
N ALA A 129 3.69 13.98 -3.32
CA ALA A 129 4.82 13.07 -3.10
C ALA A 129 5.80 12.98 -4.29
N ARG A 130 5.51 13.62 -5.44
CA ARG A 130 6.41 13.59 -6.61
C ARG A 130 7.76 14.24 -6.29
N GLY A 131 8.84 13.57 -6.70
CA GLY A 131 10.21 14.03 -6.46
C GLY A 131 10.65 14.11 -4.98
N THR A 132 9.80 13.68 -4.02
CA THR A 132 10.11 13.84 -2.59
C THR A 132 11.05 12.76 -2.05
N ARG A 133 10.95 11.53 -2.55
CA ARG A 133 11.75 10.38 -2.11
C ARG A 133 11.76 9.25 -3.13
N ALA A 134 12.72 8.34 -2.99
CA ALA A 134 12.73 7.09 -3.74
C ALA A 134 11.63 6.12 -3.24
N PRO A 135 11.12 5.21 -4.09
CA PRO A 135 10.13 4.19 -3.71
C PRO A 135 10.55 3.33 -2.51
N VAL A 136 11.84 3.00 -2.42
CA VAL A 136 12.42 2.17 -1.36
C VAL A 136 13.59 2.91 -0.72
N ARG A 137 13.51 3.13 0.60
CA ARG A 137 14.67 3.50 1.43
C ARG A 137 15.21 2.24 2.11
N VAL A 138 16.53 2.09 2.12
CA VAL A 138 17.21 0.94 2.71
C VAL A 138 18.06 1.39 3.88
N GLU A 139 17.84 0.79 5.04
CA GLU A 139 18.71 0.91 6.21
C GLU A 139 19.49 -0.40 6.35
N ARG A 140 20.82 -0.31 6.19
CA ARG A 140 21.70 -1.49 6.12
C ARG A 140 22.18 -1.92 7.50
N GLY A 141 22.09 -3.22 7.75
CA GLY A 141 22.72 -3.95 8.84
C GLY A 141 23.71 -4.99 8.32
N GLU A 142 23.90 -6.07 9.08
CA GLU A 142 24.85 -7.14 8.73
C GLU A 142 24.25 -8.12 7.71
N ALA A 143 24.88 -8.21 6.53
CA ALA A 143 24.49 -9.13 5.47
C ALA A 143 25.01 -10.55 5.74
N ALA A 144 24.33 -11.54 5.18
CA ALA A 144 24.79 -12.93 5.10
C ALA A 144 25.20 -13.28 3.65
N SER A 145 25.36 -14.57 3.37
CA SER A 145 25.54 -15.03 1.98
C SER A 145 24.27 -14.78 1.15
N PRO A 146 24.41 -14.42 -0.14
CA PRO A 146 23.30 -14.36 -1.09
C PRO A 146 22.42 -15.61 -1.05
N ARG A 147 21.10 -15.41 -1.10
CA ARG A 147 20.11 -16.49 -1.07
C ARG A 147 18.82 -16.09 -1.77
N GLU A 148 18.03 -17.07 -2.14
CA GLU A 148 16.69 -16.89 -2.71
C GLU A 148 15.61 -16.97 -1.61
N PRO A 149 14.35 -16.55 -1.87
CA PRO A 149 13.26 -16.68 -0.91
C PRO A 149 12.91 -18.13 -0.52
N ALA A 150 13.23 -19.10 -1.38
CA ALA A 150 12.86 -20.50 -1.20
C ALA A 150 13.31 -21.07 0.16
N GLY A 151 12.37 -21.66 0.90
CA GLY A 151 12.61 -22.26 2.22
C GLY A 151 12.73 -21.26 3.38
N LEU A 152 12.73 -19.95 3.11
CA LEU A 152 12.79 -18.92 4.16
C LEU A 152 11.43 -18.73 4.84
N ARG A 153 11.44 -18.40 6.12
CA ARG A 153 10.21 -18.12 6.88
C ARG A 153 9.87 -16.64 6.83
N ILE A 154 8.69 -16.34 6.30
CA ILE A 154 8.07 -15.01 6.32
C ILE A 154 7.04 -14.97 7.45
N VAL A 155 7.11 -13.92 8.29
CA VAL A 155 6.05 -13.56 9.23
C VAL A 155 5.39 -12.29 8.73
N ASP A 156 4.13 -12.42 8.31
CA ASP A 156 3.37 -11.33 7.70
C ASP A 156 2.32 -10.76 8.68
N PHE A 157 2.59 -9.56 9.21
CA PHE A 157 1.67 -8.77 10.03
C PHE A 157 0.85 -7.77 9.20
N SER A 158 1.12 -7.65 7.90
CA SER A 158 0.39 -6.72 7.05
C SER A 158 -1.07 -7.15 6.86
N ALA A 159 -1.87 -6.24 6.34
CA ALA A 159 -3.29 -6.45 6.07
C ALA A 159 -3.65 -5.76 4.76
N LEU A 160 -4.88 -5.97 4.31
CA LEU A 160 -5.42 -5.42 3.06
C LEU A 160 -4.72 -6.02 1.84
N TRP A 161 -3.86 -5.27 1.16
CA TRP A 161 -3.44 -5.64 -0.20
C TRP A 161 -1.93 -5.54 -0.45
N ALA A 162 -1.27 -4.39 -0.23
CA ALA A 162 0.14 -4.22 -0.59
C ALA A 162 1.08 -5.27 0.04
N GLY A 163 1.00 -5.43 1.37
CA GLY A 163 1.82 -6.40 2.09
C GLY A 163 1.44 -7.86 1.79
N PRO A 164 0.13 -8.24 1.82
CA PRO A 164 -0.28 -9.59 1.45
C PRO A 164 0.09 -9.99 0.01
N LEU A 165 0.05 -9.05 -0.96
CA LEU A 165 0.50 -9.31 -2.32
C LEU A 165 2.02 -9.58 -2.37
N CYS A 166 2.81 -8.82 -1.63
CA CYS A 166 4.24 -9.10 -1.49
C CYS A 166 4.50 -10.49 -0.90
N ALA A 167 3.79 -10.84 0.17
CA ALA A 167 3.89 -12.15 0.81
C ALA A 167 3.50 -13.29 -0.16
N ARG A 168 2.42 -13.11 -0.92
CA ARG A 168 1.97 -14.06 -1.95
C ARG A 168 3.06 -14.34 -2.98
N LEU A 169 3.62 -13.29 -3.59
CA LEU A 169 4.65 -13.43 -4.62
C LEU A 169 5.91 -14.14 -4.09
N LEU A 170 6.30 -13.83 -2.85
CA LEU A 170 7.42 -14.50 -2.19
C LEU A 170 7.08 -15.95 -1.81
N GLY A 171 5.83 -16.23 -1.45
CA GLY A 171 5.33 -17.58 -1.20
C GLY A 171 5.33 -18.46 -2.46
N GLU A 172 4.91 -17.90 -3.60
CA GLU A 172 5.04 -18.51 -4.92
C GLU A 172 6.51 -18.77 -5.29
N ALA A 173 7.44 -17.94 -4.80
CA ALA A 173 8.88 -18.14 -4.92
C ALA A 173 9.46 -19.15 -3.90
N GLY A 174 8.59 -19.89 -3.20
CA GLY A 174 8.95 -20.98 -2.30
C GLY A 174 9.21 -20.58 -0.85
N ALA A 175 8.95 -19.32 -0.46
CA ALA A 175 9.02 -18.93 0.94
C ALA A 175 7.84 -19.52 1.74
N ARG A 176 8.09 -19.88 2.99
CA ARG A 176 7.05 -20.33 3.93
C ARG A 176 6.43 -19.12 4.62
N VAL A 177 5.22 -18.75 4.22
CA VAL A 177 4.52 -17.58 4.75
C VAL A 177 3.62 -17.97 5.93
N VAL A 178 3.80 -17.28 7.06
CA VAL A 178 2.89 -17.31 8.20
C VAL A 178 2.21 -15.95 8.30
N LYS A 179 0.95 -15.88 7.88
CA LYS A 179 0.07 -14.73 8.10
C LYS A 179 -0.30 -14.66 9.58
N VAL A 180 0.10 -13.58 10.24
CA VAL A 180 -0.22 -13.34 11.65
C VAL A 180 -1.29 -12.28 11.77
N GLU A 181 -2.35 -12.58 12.51
CA GLU A 181 -3.50 -11.69 12.73
C GLU A 181 -3.81 -11.52 14.21
N SER A 182 -4.36 -10.37 14.57
CA SER A 182 -4.85 -10.13 15.92
C SER A 182 -6.24 -10.73 16.11
N THR A 183 -6.49 -11.33 17.27
CA THR A 183 -7.84 -11.75 17.71
C THR A 183 -8.88 -10.63 17.70
N THR A 184 -8.46 -9.37 17.82
CA THR A 184 -9.35 -8.20 17.90
C THR A 184 -9.36 -7.34 16.65
N ARG A 185 -8.36 -7.52 15.77
CA ARG A 185 -8.21 -6.76 14.55
C ARG A 185 -7.70 -7.67 13.42
N PRO A 186 -8.58 -8.54 12.88
CA PRO A 186 -8.22 -9.40 11.77
C PRO A 186 -7.93 -8.56 10.50
N ASP A 187 -7.37 -9.20 9.48
CA ASP A 187 -7.13 -8.58 8.19
C ASP A 187 -8.46 -8.04 7.60
N GLY A 188 -8.47 -6.74 7.28
CA GLY A 188 -9.63 -6.06 6.71
C GLY A 188 -10.10 -6.67 5.40
N ALA A 189 -9.22 -7.30 4.62
CA ALA A 189 -9.57 -7.97 3.36
C ALA A 189 -10.58 -9.12 3.57
N ARG A 190 -10.70 -9.69 4.79
CA ARG A 190 -11.71 -10.70 5.12
C ARG A 190 -13.15 -10.19 5.01
N HIS A 191 -13.36 -8.87 5.15
CA HIS A 191 -14.68 -8.25 5.03
C HIS A 191 -15.02 -7.85 3.59
N GLY A 192 -14.06 -7.95 2.66
CA GLY A 192 -14.26 -7.73 1.24
C GLY A 192 -14.64 -9.01 0.50
N SER A 193 -14.19 -9.16 -0.74
CA SER A 193 -14.41 -10.39 -1.51
C SER A 193 -13.69 -11.58 -0.89
N PRO A 194 -14.41 -12.67 -0.50
CA PRO A 194 -13.78 -13.88 0.02
C PRO A 194 -12.84 -14.55 -1.00
N ALA A 195 -13.15 -14.42 -2.29
CA ALA A 195 -12.30 -14.95 -3.35
C ALA A 195 -10.99 -14.15 -3.47
N PHE A 196 -11.06 -12.82 -3.31
CA PHE A 196 -9.87 -11.98 -3.29
C PHE A 196 -9.00 -12.23 -2.06
N TYR A 197 -9.62 -12.36 -0.87
CA TYR A 197 -8.90 -12.73 0.34
C TYR A 197 -8.19 -14.08 0.18
N ARG A 198 -8.89 -15.08 -0.36
CA ARG A 198 -8.29 -16.39 -0.63
C ARG A 198 -7.15 -16.26 -1.63
N TRP A 199 -7.31 -15.49 -2.70
CA TRP A 199 -6.23 -15.26 -3.65
C TRP A 199 -5.01 -14.62 -2.96
N LEU A 200 -5.15 -13.62 -2.10
CA LEU A 200 -3.99 -13.05 -1.41
C LEU A 200 -3.26 -14.03 -0.48
N HIS A 201 -3.98 -14.97 0.13
CA HIS A 201 -3.45 -15.81 1.22
C HIS A 201 -3.37 -17.31 0.91
N ASP A 202 -3.65 -17.72 -0.33
CA ASP A 202 -3.58 -19.11 -0.74
C ASP A 202 -2.15 -19.67 -0.54
N GLY A 203 -2.04 -20.84 0.09
CA GLY A 203 -0.76 -21.45 0.44
C GLY A 203 -0.08 -20.87 1.70
N HIS A 204 -0.61 -19.82 2.31
CA HIS A 204 -0.08 -19.28 3.56
C HIS A 204 -0.62 -20.04 4.78
N GLU A 205 0.20 -20.19 5.81
CA GLU A 205 -0.27 -20.59 7.13
C GLU A 205 -0.91 -19.40 7.86
N SER A 206 -2.03 -19.62 8.53
CA SER A 206 -2.74 -18.57 9.29
C SER A 206 -2.55 -18.79 10.78
N LEU A 207 -2.08 -17.75 11.48
CA LEU A 207 -1.89 -17.76 12.93
C LEU A 207 -2.58 -16.54 13.55
N VAL A 208 -3.64 -16.79 14.33
CA VAL A 208 -4.37 -15.74 15.04
C VAL A 208 -3.87 -15.69 16.49
N LEU A 209 -3.39 -14.53 16.93
CA LEU A 209 -2.81 -14.33 18.25
C LEU A 209 -3.47 -13.17 18.99
N ASP A 210 -3.49 -13.27 20.31
CA ASP A 210 -3.67 -12.07 21.13
C ASP A 210 -2.37 -11.26 21.11
N PHE A 211 -2.44 -10.06 20.53
CA PHE A 211 -1.27 -9.19 20.41
C PHE A 211 -0.89 -8.52 21.73
N ALA A 212 -1.76 -8.55 22.74
CA ALA A 212 -1.41 -8.13 24.09
C ALA A 212 -0.54 -9.16 24.83
N SER A 213 -0.40 -10.38 24.29
CA SER A 213 0.49 -11.42 24.82
C SER A 213 1.94 -11.27 24.32
N GLY A 214 2.87 -12.04 24.90
CA GLY A 214 4.25 -12.14 24.39
C GLY A 214 4.41 -12.99 23.11
N ALA A 215 3.36 -13.70 22.68
CA ALA A 215 3.42 -14.65 21.57
C ALA A 215 3.88 -14.06 20.22
N PRO A 216 3.49 -12.83 19.83
CA PRO A 216 3.96 -12.24 18.57
C PRO A 216 5.49 -12.12 18.49
N ALA A 217 6.16 -11.81 19.60
CA ALA A 217 7.62 -11.68 19.63
C ALA A 217 8.32 -13.04 19.42
N GLU A 218 7.77 -14.12 19.99
CA GLU A 218 8.29 -15.47 19.80
C GLU A 218 8.18 -15.92 18.33
N VAL A 219 7.08 -15.58 17.66
CA VAL A 219 6.89 -15.88 16.24
C VAL A 219 7.89 -15.12 15.38
N VAL A 220 8.12 -13.84 15.68
CA VAL A 220 9.11 -12.99 14.99
C VAL A 220 10.53 -13.53 15.17
N ALA A 221 10.88 -14.02 16.36
CA ALA A 221 12.22 -14.54 16.65
C ALA A 221 12.62 -15.69 15.71
N GLY A 222 11.65 -16.46 15.18
CA GLY A 222 11.88 -17.53 14.23
C GLY A 222 11.90 -17.11 12.75
N ALA A 223 11.68 -15.84 12.41
CA ALA A 223 11.55 -15.38 11.04
C ALA A 223 12.90 -15.08 10.36
N ASP A 224 12.93 -15.26 9.04
CA ASP A 224 13.96 -14.70 8.16
C ASP A 224 13.55 -13.31 7.66
N ILE A 225 12.24 -13.15 7.41
CA ILE A 225 11.66 -11.94 6.84
C ILE A 225 10.42 -11.58 7.66
N VAL A 226 10.30 -10.31 8.04
CA VAL A 226 9.08 -9.75 8.63
C VAL A 226 8.48 -8.77 7.65
N ILE A 227 7.17 -8.89 7.39
CA ILE A 227 6.41 -7.94 6.58
C ILE A 227 5.42 -7.24 7.49
N GLU A 228 5.44 -5.91 7.48
CA GLU A 228 4.45 -5.09 8.16
C GLU A 228 4.04 -3.90 7.29
N ALA A 229 2.75 -3.58 7.31
CA ALA A 229 2.17 -2.46 6.59
C ALA A 229 1.41 -1.52 7.54
N SER A 230 1.93 -1.39 8.76
CA SER A 230 1.37 -0.59 9.82
C SER A 230 2.25 0.64 10.07
N ARG A 231 1.77 1.58 10.88
CA ARG A 231 2.67 2.62 11.39
C ARG A 231 3.72 1.96 12.28
N PRO A 232 5.01 2.32 12.20
CA PRO A 232 6.07 1.65 12.97
C PRO A 232 5.82 1.57 14.48
N ARG A 233 5.10 2.55 15.04
CA ARG A 233 4.69 2.56 16.45
C ARG A 233 3.80 1.37 16.85
N ALA A 234 3.08 0.74 15.93
CA ALA A 234 2.15 -0.34 16.22
C ALA A 234 2.89 -1.57 16.78
N LEU A 235 3.88 -2.09 16.05
CA LEU A 235 4.68 -3.23 16.50
C LEU A 235 5.66 -2.85 17.63
N ARG A 236 6.17 -1.61 17.63
CA ARG A 236 7.01 -1.11 18.75
C ARG A 236 6.27 -1.10 20.09
N ARG A 237 4.96 -0.82 20.10
CA ARG A 237 4.12 -0.91 21.31
C ARG A 237 3.98 -2.34 21.82
N LEU A 238 4.15 -3.34 20.96
CA LEU A 238 4.19 -4.75 21.32
C LEU A 238 5.60 -5.22 21.72
N GLY A 239 6.58 -4.31 21.80
CA GLY A 239 7.97 -4.64 22.07
C GLY A 239 8.73 -5.24 20.89
N ILE A 240 8.14 -5.30 19.70
CA ILE A 240 8.79 -5.83 18.50
C ILE A 240 9.44 -4.68 17.74
N ARG A 241 10.78 -4.73 17.61
CA ARG A 241 11.57 -3.68 16.96
C ARG A 241 12.38 -4.23 15.79
N ALA A 242 12.38 -3.51 14.68
CA ALA A 242 13.09 -3.92 13.46
C ALA A 242 14.60 -3.99 13.69
N GLU A 243 15.14 -3.01 14.40
CA GLU A 243 16.57 -2.92 14.74
C GLU A 243 17.04 -4.10 15.60
N GLU A 244 16.24 -4.54 16.57
CA GLU A 244 16.54 -5.70 17.41
C GLU A 244 16.46 -7.00 16.60
N PHE A 245 15.44 -7.14 15.74
CA PHE A 245 15.27 -8.29 14.87
C PHE A 245 16.45 -8.48 13.90
N LEU A 246 16.90 -7.38 13.27
CA LEU A 246 18.02 -7.39 12.34
C LEU A 246 19.36 -7.63 13.04
N ALA A 247 19.59 -6.99 14.20
CA ALA A 247 20.82 -7.19 14.98
C ALA A 247 20.95 -8.62 15.54
N ALA A 248 19.83 -9.31 15.77
CA ALA A 248 19.85 -10.65 16.36
C ALA A 248 20.37 -11.75 15.42
N ARG A 249 20.32 -11.57 14.09
CA ARG A 249 20.84 -12.55 13.13
C ARG A 249 21.14 -11.91 11.77
N PRO A 250 22.38 -12.03 11.24
CA PRO A 250 22.75 -11.52 9.93
C PRO A 250 21.85 -12.03 8.81
N GLY A 251 21.65 -11.21 7.79
CA GLY A 251 20.89 -11.56 6.58
C GLY A 251 19.37 -11.58 6.74
N ARG A 252 18.83 -11.26 7.91
CA ARG A 252 17.39 -11.03 8.11
C ARG A 252 16.90 -9.80 7.34
N VAL A 253 15.61 -9.79 6.97
CA VAL A 253 15.00 -8.66 6.26
C VAL A 253 13.77 -8.18 7.00
N TRP A 254 13.66 -6.88 7.21
CA TRP A 254 12.43 -6.26 7.71
C TRP A 254 11.84 -5.40 6.61
N LEU A 255 10.61 -5.69 6.21
CA LEU A 255 9.87 -4.93 5.21
C LEU A 255 8.80 -4.09 5.90
N SER A 256 8.86 -2.78 5.71
CA SER A 256 7.88 -1.80 6.19
C SER A 256 7.23 -1.10 5.02
N ILE A 257 5.91 -1.24 4.88
CA ILE A 257 5.11 -0.56 3.85
C ILE A 257 4.25 0.51 4.53
N THR A 258 4.38 1.75 4.08
CA THR A 258 3.61 2.88 4.61
C THR A 258 3.18 3.81 3.48
N GLY A 259 2.17 4.66 3.71
CA GLY A 259 1.68 5.59 2.68
C GLY A 259 2.77 6.52 2.16
N TYR A 260 3.42 7.24 3.08
CA TYR A 260 4.36 8.33 2.77
C TYR A 260 5.80 8.02 3.18
N GLY A 261 6.06 6.79 3.66
CA GLY A 261 7.37 6.34 4.14
C GLY A 261 7.45 6.29 5.67
N ARG A 262 8.39 5.48 6.16
CA ARG A 262 8.44 5.01 7.56
C ARG A 262 8.53 6.13 8.61
N ASP A 263 9.08 7.28 8.25
CA ASP A 263 9.28 8.41 9.19
C ASP A 263 8.05 9.32 9.30
N GLU A 264 7.01 9.09 8.48
CA GLU A 264 5.77 9.86 8.51
C GLU A 264 4.64 9.08 9.18
N ASP A 265 4.08 9.59 10.28
CA ASP A 265 2.95 8.96 11.01
C ASP A 265 1.57 9.29 10.40
N ARG A 266 1.50 9.35 9.07
CA ARG A 266 0.28 9.66 8.31
C ARG A 266 -0.48 8.40 7.91
N ILE A 267 -1.80 8.50 7.85
CA ILE A 267 -2.68 7.43 7.35
C ILE A 267 -2.74 7.57 5.84
N ALA A 268 -2.67 6.44 5.14
CA ALA A 268 -2.97 6.38 3.72
C ALA A 268 -3.65 5.05 3.40
N PHE A 269 -4.40 5.06 2.31
CA PHE A 269 -4.84 3.88 1.59
C PHE A 269 -4.41 4.00 0.12
N GLY A 270 -4.63 2.94 -0.67
CA GLY A 270 -4.20 2.89 -2.07
C GLY A 270 -4.65 4.08 -2.92
N ASP A 271 -5.87 4.58 -2.73
CA ASP A 271 -6.43 5.68 -3.52
C ASP A 271 -5.76 7.03 -3.25
N ASP A 272 -5.70 7.47 -1.98
CA ASP A 272 -5.11 8.77 -1.64
C ASP A 272 -3.58 8.77 -1.81
N ALA A 273 -2.91 7.62 -1.58
CA ALA A 273 -1.49 7.48 -1.88
C ALA A 273 -1.20 7.54 -3.40
N ALA A 274 -2.08 6.99 -4.25
CA ALA A 274 -1.94 7.11 -5.70
C ALA A 274 -2.06 8.57 -6.14
N VAL A 275 -3.02 9.30 -5.59
CA VAL A 275 -3.19 10.75 -5.82
C VAL A 275 -1.98 11.54 -5.31
N ALA A 276 -1.44 11.21 -4.14
CA ALA A 276 -0.22 11.83 -3.63
C ALA A 276 0.97 11.64 -4.59
N GLY A 277 1.13 10.46 -5.17
CA GLY A 277 2.13 10.20 -6.21
C GLY A 277 1.81 10.84 -7.57
N GLY A 278 0.61 11.42 -7.74
CA GLY A 278 0.16 11.99 -9.00
C GLY A 278 -0.15 10.94 -10.07
N LEU A 279 -0.45 9.70 -9.66
CA LEU A 279 -0.91 8.62 -10.54
C LEU A 279 -2.43 8.73 -10.71
N THR A 280 -2.85 9.67 -11.56
CA THR A 280 -4.25 9.95 -11.89
C THR A 280 -4.46 9.96 -13.40
N GLY A 281 -5.69 9.64 -13.83
CA GLY A 281 -6.14 9.89 -15.19
C GLY A 281 -6.62 11.34 -15.34
N LEU A 282 -7.08 11.68 -16.55
CA LEU A 282 -7.75 12.95 -16.83
C LEU A 282 -9.09 12.67 -17.50
N ASP A 283 -10.12 13.42 -17.14
CA ASP A 283 -11.40 13.42 -17.86
C ASP A 283 -11.32 14.28 -19.14
N ARG A 284 -12.45 14.40 -19.85
CA ARG A 284 -12.52 15.17 -21.11
C ARG A 284 -12.28 16.68 -20.92
N ALA A 285 -12.51 17.21 -19.73
CA ALA A 285 -12.24 18.60 -19.38
C ALA A 285 -10.78 18.83 -18.96
N GLY A 286 -10.00 17.75 -18.80
CA GLY A 286 -8.63 17.80 -18.29
C GLY A 286 -8.56 17.80 -16.76
N ASP A 287 -9.65 17.51 -16.07
CA ASP A 287 -9.67 17.39 -14.62
C ASP A 287 -9.21 15.99 -14.18
N PRO A 288 -8.53 15.85 -13.03
CA PRO A 288 -8.05 14.56 -12.56
C PRO A 288 -9.18 13.62 -12.20
N VAL A 289 -8.98 12.35 -12.53
CA VAL A 289 -9.81 11.22 -12.10
C VAL A 289 -8.93 10.14 -11.51
N PHE A 290 -9.50 9.32 -10.61
CA PHE A 290 -8.83 8.11 -10.18
C PHE A 290 -8.57 7.22 -11.40
N LEU A 291 -7.42 6.54 -11.40
CA LEU A 291 -6.95 5.77 -12.55
C LEU A 291 -7.32 4.29 -12.45
N GLY A 292 -7.58 3.78 -11.25
CA GLY A 292 -7.85 2.37 -11.01
C GLY A 292 -8.35 2.12 -9.59
N ASP A 293 -8.43 0.84 -9.21
CA ASP A 293 -8.89 0.41 -7.89
C ASP A 293 -7.74 0.40 -6.87
N ALA A 294 -7.65 1.44 -6.03
CA ALA A 294 -6.64 1.55 -4.96
C ALA A 294 -5.20 1.30 -5.42
N LEU A 295 -4.84 1.77 -6.62
CA LEU A 295 -3.63 1.35 -7.36
C LEU A 295 -2.33 1.39 -6.57
N ALA A 296 -2.15 2.30 -5.61
CA ALA A 296 -0.92 2.34 -4.84
C ALA A 296 -0.70 1.05 -4.02
N ASP A 297 -1.75 0.34 -3.64
CA ASP A 297 -1.62 -0.93 -2.92
C ASP A 297 -0.93 -2.02 -3.78
N PRO A 298 -1.50 -2.48 -4.90
CA PRO A 298 -0.88 -3.55 -5.68
C PRO A 298 0.44 -3.12 -6.35
N VAL A 299 0.57 -1.85 -6.76
CA VAL A 299 1.85 -1.31 -7.25
C VAL A 299 2.93 -1.48 -6.18
N THR A 300 2.65 -1.08 -4.93
CA THR A 300 3.62 -1.18 -3.84
C THR A 300 3.91 -2.62 -3.46
N GLY A 301 2.93 -3.52 -3.54
CA GLY A 301 3.15 -4.95 -3.29
C GLY A 301 4.15 -5.58 -4.25
N VAL A 302 4.10 -5.24 -5.54
CA VAL A 302 5.07 -5.71 -6.54
C VAL A 302 6.46 -5.10 -6.30
N PHE A 303 6.54 -3.79 -6.01
CA PHE A 303 7.81 -3.15 -5.62
C PHE A 303 8.41 -3.78 -4.36
N ALA A 304 7.58 -4.11 -3.38
CA ALA A 304 8.00 -4.73 -2.12
C ALA A 304 8.55 -6.14 -2.34
N ALA A 305 7.87 -6.96 -3.14
CA ALA A 305 8.34 -8.32 -3.47
C ALA A 305 9.71 -8.28 -4.15
N HIS A 306 9.88 -7.40 -5.15
CA HIS A 306 11.16 -7.16 -5.79
C HIS A 306 12.22 -6.67 -4.80
N ALA A 307 11.89 -5.70 -3.93
CA ALA A 307 12.84 -5.16 -2.97
C ALA A 307 13.36 -6.24 -2.00
N VAL A 308 12.48 -7.12 -1.51
CA VAL A 308 12.85 -8.24 -0.65
C VAL A 308 13.72 -9.25 -1.41
N ALA A 309 13.30 -9.68 -2.61
CA ALA A 309 14.07 -10.63 -3.43
C ALA A 309 15.48 -10.08 -3.74
N ARG A 310 15.57 -8.81 -4.11
CA ARG A 310 16.85 -8.12 -4.37
C ARG A 310 17.71 -8.01 -3.11
N SER A 311 17.12 -7.73 -1.95
CA SER A 311 17.84 -7.71 -0.67
C SER A 311 18.46 -9.08 -0.39
N LEU A 312 17.69 -10.15 -0.50
CA LEU A 312 18.17 -11.53 -0.29
C LEU A 312 19.27 -11.93 -1.27
N ALA A 313 19.17 -11.54 -2.54
CA ALA A 313 20.20 -11.77 -3.55
C ALA A 313 21.54 -11.07 -3.25
N HIS A 314 21.55 -10.06 -2.37
CA HIS A 314 22.77 -9.41 -1.88
C HIS A 314 23.13 -9.81 -0.44
N GLY A 315 22.47 -10.85 0.11
CA GLY A 315 22.76 -11.38 1.44
C GLY A 315 21.80 -10.93 2.55
N GLY A 316 20.83 -10.07 2.27
CA GLY A 316 19.89 -9.54 3.25
C GLY A 316 20.53 -8.58 4.25
N GLY A 317 19.97 -8.51 5.45
CA GLY A 317 20.47 -7.64 6.53
C GLY A 317 19.91 -6.22 6.43
N GLU A 318 18.74 -6.03 5.84
CA GLU A 318 18.21 -4.71 5.50
C GLU A 318 16.83 -4.47 6.12
N LEU A 319 16.61 -3.25 6.61
CA LEU A 319 15.29 -2.67 6.81
C LEU A 319 14.89 -1.93 5.53
N LEU A 320 13.90 -2.48 4.83
CA LEU A 320 13.33 -1.95 3.60
C LEU A 320 12.08 -1.13 3.92
N CYS A 321 12.13 0.16 3.66
CA CYS A 321 11.04 1.10 3.90
C CYS A 321 10.42 1.54 2.58
N LEU A 322 9.22 1.06 2.27
CA LEU A 322 8.47 1.48 1.09
C LEU A 322 7.48 2.59 1.42
N SER A 323 7.37 3.53 0.47
CA SER A 323 6.31 4.53 0.43
C SER A 323 5.39 4.24 -0.75
N MET A 324 4.11 4.03 -0.46
CA MET A 324 3.10 3.80 -1.49
C MET A 324 3.01 4.97 -2.47
N ALA A 325 3.03 6.20 -1.94
CA ALA A 325 3.00 7.42 -2.74
C ALA A 325 4.26 7.59 -3.61
N ALA A 326 5.44 7.17 -3.13
CA ALA A 326 6.66 7.22 -3.93
C ALA A 326 6.70 6.12 -5.01
N CYS A 327 6.15 4.94 -4.73
CA CYS A 327 5.97 3.88 -5.72
C CYS A 327 5.08 4.36 -6.87
N THR A 328 3.96 5.02 -6.57
CA THR A 328 3.07 5.57 -7.61
C THR A 328 3.66 6.78 -8.32
N ALA A 329 4.40 7.64 -7.62
CA ALA A 329 5.15 8.74 -8.25
C ALA A 329 6.14 8.23 -9.30
N ALA A 330 6.85 7.13 -9.03
CA ALA A 330 7.78 6.54 -9.99
C ALA A 330 7.10 6.06 -11.30
N LEU A 331 5.83 5.66 -11.24
CA LEU A 331 5.03 5.34 -12.44
C LEU A 331 4.52 6.61 -13.13
N ALA A 332 4.19 7.63 -12.35
CA ALA A 332 3.58 8.84 -12.85
C ALA A 332 4.60 9.82 -13.49
N ASP A 333 5.88 9.71 -13.12
CA ASP A 333 7.02 10.47 -13.67
C ASP A 333 7.59 9.85 -14.97
N SER A 334 7.18 8.64 -15.36
CA SER A 334 7.66 7.99 -16.59
C SER A 334 6.90 8.41 -17.85
N ARG A 335 6.09 9.47 -17.78
CA ARG A 335 5.27 10.00 -18.87
C ARG A 335 5.76 11.37 -19.31
#